data_AF-A0A950UGA8-F1
#
_entry.id   AF-A0A950UGA8-F1
#
_cell.length_a   1.000
_cell.length_b   1.000
_cell.length_c   1.000
_cell.angle_alpha   90.00
_cell.angle_beta   90.00
_cell.angle_gamma   90.00
#
_symmetry.space_group_name_H-M   'P 1'
#
loop_
_entity.id
_entity.type
_entity.pdbx_description
1 polymer ?
#
loop_
_entity_poly.entity_id
_entity_poly.type
_entity_poly.pdbx_seq_one_letter_code
_entity_poly.pdbx_strand_id
1 'polypeptide(L)'
;SKTEIENGFAVQLPLEGAIAGAGGFAGVSGRPAALEYWRLSGGEPAGERKPLGEADPGALIDDIVNRVRDLIARFDDPKTPYLPVPVERWKPRYSDYKHLERLEEEPEEET
;
A
#
# COMPACT_ATOMS: atom_id res chain seq x y z
N SER A 1 -2.30 11.05 2.75
CA SER A 1 -1.40 11.99 3.46
C SER A 1 -0.03 11.36 3.59
N LYS A 2 1.02 12.12 3.99
CA LYS A 2 2.37 11.57 4.26
C LYS A 2 2.32 10.32 5.17
N THR A 3 1.41 10.33 6.15
CA THR A 3 1.14 9.22 7.06
C THR A 3 0.59 7.97 6.38
N GLU A 4 -0.15 8.07 5.28
CA GLU A 4 -0.65 6.90 4.53
C GLU A 4 0.44 6.28 3.65
N ILE A 5 1.38 7.09 3.16
CA ILE A 5 2.59 6.61 2.47
C ILE A 5 3.50 5.89 3.48
N GLU A 6 3.75 6.52 4.64
CA GLU A 6 4.58 5.95 5.72
C GLU A 6 3.99 4.66 6.31
N ASN A 7 2.66 4.51 6.34
CA ASN A 7 2.01 3.29 6.80
C ASN A 7 1.95 2.17 5.74
N GLY A 8 2.50 2.38 4.54
CA GLY A 8 2.51 1.38 3.47
C GLY A 8 1.21 1.28 2.68
N PHE A 9 0.37 2.32 2.67
CA PHE A 9 -0.92 2.34 1.95
C PHE A 9 -0.84 3.06 0.61
N ALA A 10 0.07 4.01 0.46
CA ALA A 10 0.33 4.67 -0.83
C ALA A 10 1.60 4.11 -1.48
N VAL A 11 1.56 2.82 -1.79
CA VAL A 11 2.64 2.07 -2.46
C VAL A 11 2.63 2.20 -3.98
N GLN A 12 1.64 2.90 -4.54
CA GLN A 12 1.44 2.98 -5.99
C GLN A 12 2.68 3.52 -6.72
N LEU A 13 3.18 4.71 -6.36
CA LEU A 13 4.33 5.31 -7.05
C LEU A 13 5.62 4.47 -6.92
N PRO A 14 6.00 3.97 -5.73
CA PRO A 14 7.15 3.05 -5.62
C PRO A 14 7.00 1.77 -6.45
N LEU A 15 5.81 1.15 -6.49
CA LEU A 15 5.56 -0.05 -7.28
C LEU A 15 5.60 0.23 -8.79
N GLU A 16 5.00 1.33 -9.24
CA GLU A 16 5.12 1.79 -10.63
C GLU A 16 6.60 2.06 -10.99
N GLY A 17 7.37 2.63 -10.07
CA GLY A 17 8.80 2.83 -10.25
C GLY A 17 9.58 1.53 -10.38
N ALA A 18 9.22 0.49 -9.61
CA ALA A 18 9.79 -0.85 -9.77
C ALA A 18 9.46 -1.45 -11.15
N ILE A 19 8.20 -1.34 -11.58
CA ILE A 19 7.73 -1.84 -12.89
C ILE A 19 8.46 -1.13 -14.02
N ALA A 20 8.60 0.20 -13.95
CA ALA A 20 9.34 0.99 -14.92
C ALA A 20 10.83 0.59 -14.97
N GLY A 21 11.47 0.43 -13.81
CA GLY A 21 12.85 -0.03 -13.70
C GLY A 21 13.08 -1.42 -14.30
N ALA A 22 12.07 -2.30 -14.22
CA ALA A 22 12.09 -3.63 -14.81
C ALA A 22 11.70 -3.66 -16.30
N GLY A 23 11.41 -2.51 -16.93
CA GLY A 23 11.00 -2.43 -18.33
C GLY A 23 9.56 -2.86 -18.59
N GLY A 24 8.68 -2.79 -17.59
CA GLY A 24 7.27 -3.18 -17.71
C GLY A 24 6.38 -2.19 -18.48
N PHE A 25 6.91 -1.05 -18.89
CA PHE A 25 6.21 -0.05 -19.71
C PHE A 25 6.88 0.11 -21.07
N ALA A 26 6.09 0.00 -22.14
CA ALA A 26 6.61 0.16 -23.51
C ALA A 26 7.18 1.58 -23.72
N GLY A 27 8.40 1.65 -24.26
CA GLY A 27 9.06 2.92 -24.54
C GLY A 27 9.63 3.65 -23.32
N VAL A 28 9.57 3.05 -22.13
CA VAL A 28 10.14 3.59 -20.89
C VAL A 28 11.14 2.59 -20.32
N SER A 29 12.34 3.05 -19.96
CA SER A 29 13.38 2.21 -19.38
C SER A 29 14.17 2.96 -18.32
N GLY A 30 14.66 2.23 -17.32
CA GLY A 30 15.52 2.76 -16.28
C GLY A 30 14.77 3.08 -14.99
N ARG A 31 15.54 3.32 -13.92
CA ARG A 31 14.99 3.68 -12.61
C ARG A 31 14.53 5.14 -12.61
N PRO A 32 13.34 5.45 -12.07
CA PRO A 32 12.90 6.83 -11.91
C PRO A 32 13.87 7.63 -11.04
N ALA A 33 14.18 8.85 -11.44
CA ALA A 33 15.00 9.78 -10.65
C ALA A 33 14.21 10.46 -9.51
N ALA A 34 12.88 10.43 -9.58
CA ALA A 34 11.99 11.02 -8.59
C ALA A 34 10.63 10.29 -8.59
N LEU A 35 9.95 10.36 -7.45
CA LEU A 35 8.56 9.94 -7.28
C LEU A 35 7.79 11.17 -6.78
N GLU A 36 6.76 11.62 -7.50
CA GLU A 36 6.03 12.85 -7.15
C GLU A 36 4.52 12.70 -7.35
N TYR A 37 3.73 13.15 -6.37
CA TYR A 37 2.31 13.43 -6.59
C TYR A 37 2.12 14.86 -7.05
N TRP A 38 1.33 15.02 -8.11
CA TRP A 38 0.98 16.32 -8.66
C TRP A 38 -0.48 16.61 -8.34
N ARG A 39 -0.73 17.69 -7.60
CA ARG A 39 -2.08 18.23 -7.40
C ARG A 39 -2.24 19.42 -8.34
N LEU A 40 -3.08 19.30 -9.35
CA LEU A 40 -3.36 20.39 -10.27
C LEU A 40 -4.56 21.20 -9.74
N SER A 41 -4.36 22.51 -9.52
CA SER A 41 -5.40 23.45 -9.10
C SER A 41 -5.44 24.66 -10.03
N GLY A 42 -6.63 25.19 -10.30
CA GLY A 42 -6.81 26.39 -11.14
C GLY A 42 -6.73 27.73 -10.39
N GLY A 43 -6.34 27.72 -9.11
CA GLY A 43 -6.18 28.93 -8.28
C GLY A 43 -4.71 29.28 -8.02
N GLU A 44 -4.46 30.20 -7.10
CA GLU A 44 -3.11 30.55 -6.63
C GLU A 44 -2.79 29.87 -5.28
N PRO A 45 -1.69 29.10 -5.17
CA PRO A 45 -0.72 28.77 -6.21
C PRO A 45 -1.25 27.77 -7.25
N ALA A 46 -0.73 27.89 -8.48
CA ALA A 46 -1.03 26.99 -9.58
C ALA A 46 -0.42 25.61 -9.35
N GLY A 47 -1.22 24.71 -8.78
CA GLY A 47 -0.83 23.34 -8.48
C GLY A 47 0.22 23.20 -7.38
N GLU A 48 0.47 21.94 -7.00
CA GLU A 48 1.38 21.57 -5.92
C GLU A 48 2.08 20.25 -6.27
N ARG A 49 3.41 20.22 -6.20
CA ARG A 49 4.22 18.99 -6.33
C ARG A 49 4.58 18.48 -4.95
N LYS A 50 4.38 17.18 -4.73
CA LYS A 50 4.67 16.47 -3.48
C LYS A 50 5.65 15.34 -3.75
N PRO A 51 6.96 15.56 -3.58
CA PRO A 51 7.95 14.51 -3.77
C PRO A 51 7.83 13.43 -2.67
N LEU A 52 8.21 12.22 -3.03
CA LEU A 52 8.31 11.04 -2.17
C LEU A 52 9.74 10.51 -2.20
N GLY A 53 10.22 10.03 -1.05
CA GLY A 53 11.56 9.45 -0.96
C GLY A 53 12.66 10.45 -1.30
N GLU A 54 12.48 11.73 -0.94
CA GLU A 54 13.36 12.86 -1.34
C GLU A 54 14.86 12.60 -1.16
N ALA A 55 15.26 11.78 -0.18
CA ALA A 55 16.66 11.40 0.04
C ALA A 55 17.17 10.32 -0.93
N ASP A 56 16.33 9.31 -1.23
CA ASP A 56 16.66 8.20 -2.13
C ASP A 56 15.37 7.52 -2.62
N PRO A 57 14.85 7.92 -3.79
CA PRO A 57 13.67 7.28 -4.39
C PRO A 57 13.90 5.80 -4.73
N GLY A 58 15.14 5.42 -5.04
CA GLY A 58 15.52 4.04 -5.33
C GLY A 58 15.42 3.15 -4.09
N ALA A 59 15.93 3.62 -2.95
CA ALA A 59 15.80 2.90 -1.69
C ALA A 59 14.32 2.74 -1.27
N LEU A 60 13.48 3.76 -1.50
CA LEU A 60 12.04 3.66 -1.23
C LEU A 60 11.37 2.61 -2.13
N ILE A 61 11.73 2.55 -3.42
CA ILE A 61 11.25 1.51 -4.34
C ILE A 61 11.63 0.11 -3.80
N ASP A 62 12.89 -0.07 -3.40
CA ASP A 62 13.39 -1.36 -2.93
C ASP A 62 12.73 -1.80 -1.61
N ASP A 63 12.53 -0.88 -0.65
CA ASP A 63 11.83 -1.16 0.61
C ASP A 63 10.38 -1.63 0.35
N ILE A 64 9.64 -0.91 -0.49
CA ILE A 64 8.25 -1.27 -0.81
C ILE A 64 8.17 -2.63 -1.53
N VAL A 65 9.06 -2.90 -2.47
CA VAL A 65 9.09 -4.20 -3.16
C VAL A 65 9.36 -5.34 -2.17
N ASN A 66 10.27 -5.16 -1.20
CA ASN A 66 10.54 -6.16 -0.17
C ASN A 66 9.32 -6.36 0.75
N ARG A 67 8.65 -5.29 1.19
CA ARG A 67 7.42 -5.40 1.99
C ARG A 67 6.31 -6.17 1.26
N VAL A 68 6.14 -5.95 -0.04
CA VAL A 68 5.16 -6.70 -0.84
C VAL A 68 5.56 -8.17 -0.94
N ARG A 69 6.84 -8.48 -1.13
CA ARG A 69 7.33 -9.87 -1.11
C ARG A 69 7.08 -10.55 0.23
N ASP A 70 7.33 -9.86 1.34
CA ASP A 70 7.05 -10.38 2.68
C ASP A 70 5.56 -10.66 2.89
N LEU A 71 4.69 -9.78 2.36
CA LEU A 71 3.24 -9.97 2.40
C LEU A 71 2.81 -11.19 1.58
N ILE A 72 3.35 -11.36 0.37
CA ILE A 72 3.09 -12.53 -0.47
C ILE A 72 3.54 -13.79 0.27
N ALA A 73 4.78 -13.84 0.75
CA ALA A 73 5.32 -15.00 1.47
C ALA A 73 4.49 -15.36 2.71
N ARG A 74 3.96 -14.36 3.43
CA ARG A 74 3.08 -14.58 4.58
C ARG A 74 1.76 -15.25 4.16
N PHE A 75 1.16 -14.81 3.07
CA PHE A 75 -0.13 -15.31 2.59
C PHE A 75 -0.02 -16.54 1.67
N ASP A 76 1.19 -16.91 1.26
CA ASP A 76 1.49 -18.20 0.62
C ASP A 76 1.44 -19.37 1.63
N ASP A 77 1.57 -19.11 2.94
CA ASP A 77 1.31 -20.13 3.97
C ASP A 77 -0.21 -20.39 4.03
N PRO A 78 -0.69 -21.61 3.70
CA PRO A 78 -2.11 -21.95 3.77
C PRO A 78 -2.70 -21.84 5.18
N LYS A 79 -1.86 -21.76 6.22
CA LYS A 79 -2.30 -21.53 7.61
C LYS A 79 -2.55 -20.07 7.92
N THR A 80 -2.17 -19.13 7.05
CA THR A 80 -2.43 -17.71 7.24
C THR A 80 -3.85 -17.37 6.77
N PRO A 81 -4.78 -17.00 7.67
CA PRO A 81 -6.13 -16.63 7.27
C PRO A 81 -6.18 -15.19 6.70
N TYR A 82 -7.12 -14.96 5.79
CA TYR A 82 -7.54 -13.61 5.41
C TYR A 82 -8.59 -13.12 6.40
N LEU A 83 -8.15 -12.36 7.40
CA LEU A 83 -9.05 -11.81 8.40
C LEU A 83 -9.95 -10.74 7.77
N PRO A 84 -11.26 -10.71 8.09
CA PRO A 84 -12.19 -9.70 7.57
C PRO A 84 -11.80 -8.28 8.01
N VAL A 85 -11.29 -8.14 9.23
CA VAL A 85 -10.75 -6.89 9.77
C VAL A 85 -9.33 -7.16 10.28
N PRO A 86 -8.31 -7.10 9.41
CA PRO A 86 -6.93 -7.42 9.79
C PRO A 86 -6.27 -6.34 10.66
N VAL A 87 -6.79 -5.11 10.63
CA VAL A 87 -6.26 -3.97 11.36
C VAL A 87 -7.43 -3.16 11.96
N GLU A 88 -7.64 -3.30 13.27
CA GLU A 88 -8.83 -2.74 13.96
C GLU A 88 -8.94 -1.21 13.81
N ARG A 89 -7.82 -0.48 13.80
CA ARG A 89 -7.84 0.99 13.59
C ARG A 89 -8.43 1.43 12.24
N TRP A 90 -8.55 0.52 11.28
CA TRP A 90 -9.10 0.76 9.94
C TRP A 90 -10.37 -0.01 9.67
N LYS A 91 -11.01 -0.50 10.73
CA LYS A 91 -12.31 -1.14 10.63
C LYS A 91 -13.31 -0.23 9.91
N PRO A 92 -13.99 -0.72 8.86
CA PRO A 92 -15.00 0.07 8.19
C PRO A 92 -16.14 0.41 9.15
N ARG A 93 -16.64 1.64 9.07
CA ARG A 93 -17.77 2.09 9.91
C ARG A 93 -19.04 1.26 9.64
N TYR A 94 -19.21 0.82 8.39
CA TYR A 94 -20.30 -0.04 7.95
C TYR A 94 -19.73 -1.14 7.05
N SER A 95 -20.17 -2.38 7.27
CA SER A 95 -19.87 -3.53 6.43
C SER A 95 -21.17 -4.30 6.20
N ASP A 96 -21.59 -4.43 4.94
CA ASP A 96 -22.76 -5.23 4.57
C ASP A 96 -22.58 -6.71 4.92
N TYR A 97 -21.33 -7.14 5.08
CA TYR A 97 -20.94 -8.51 5.38
C TYR A 97 -20.69 -8.77 6.86
N LYS A 98 -20.99 -7.82 7.76
CA LYS A 98 -20.74 -7.99 9.20
C LYS A 98 -21.31 -9.29 9.78
N HIS A 99 -22.46 -9.73 9.26
CA HIS A 99 -23.12 -10.99 9.60
C HIS A 99 -22.37 -12.26 9.12
N LEU A 100 -21.43 -12.12 8.17
CA LEU A 100 -20.55 -13.18 7.67
C LEU A 100 -19.14 -13.13 8.30
N GLU A 101 -18.78 -12.03 8.97
CA GLU A 101 -17.41 -11.81 9.49
C GLU A 101 -17.08 -12.67 10.72
N ARG A 102 -18.05 -13.41 11.29
CA ARG A 102 -17.89 -14.34 12.43
C ARG A 102 -17.06 -13.78 13.60
N LEU A 103 -17.10 -12.47 13.82
CA LEU A 103 -16.33 -11.80 14.87
C LEU A 103 -16.88 -12.05 16.29
N GLU A 104 -18.10 -12.57 16.40
CA GLU A 104 -18.83 -12.78 17.68
C GLU A 104 -18.86 -14.25 18.14
N GLU A 105 -18.30 -15.18 17.35
CA GLU A 105 -18.20 -16.60 17.72
C GLU A 105 -16.95 -16.80 18.59
N GLU A 106 -17.03 -16.50 19.89
CA GLU A 106 -16.05 -17.04 20.85
C GLU A 106 -16.28 -18.54 21.05
N PRO A 107 -15.24 -19.36 21.24
CA PRO A 107 -15.43 -20.77 21.55
C PRO A 107 -16.17 -20.88 22.89
N GLU A 108 -17.33 -21.52 22.87
CA GLU A 108 -17.95 -22.01 24.10
C GLU A 108 -16.90 -22.87 24.83
N GLU A 109 -16.43 -22.39 25.99
CA GLU A 109 -15.68 -23.23 26.91
C GLU A 109 -16.64 -24.33 27.38
N GLU A 110 -16.63 -25.48 26.70
CA GLU A 110 -17.21 -26.72 27.22
C GLU A 110 -16.40 -27.13 28.47
N THR A 111 -16.92 -26.78 29.65
CA THR A 111 -16.52 -27.34 30.95
C THR A 111 -17.26 -28.61 31.28
#